data_AF-A0A2P2KFN9-F1
#
_entry.id   AF-A0A2P2KFN9-F1
#
_cell.length_a   1.000
_cell.length_b   1.000
_cell.length_c   1.000
_cell.angle_alpha   90.00
_cell.angle_beta   90.00
_cell.angle_gamma   90.00
#
_symmetry.space_group_name_H-M   'P 1'
#
loop_
_entity.id
_entity.type
_entity.pdbx_description
1 polymer ?
#
loop_
_entity_poly.entity_id
_entity_poly.type
_entity_poly.pdbx_seq_one_letter_code
_entity_poly.pdbx_strand_id
1 'polypeptide(L)'
;MATASSGIQRLLQVGTKIVAVGRNYAAHAKELGNAVPKEPVLFLKPTSSYLENGGTIEIPHPLESLDHEVELAVVIGQKARDVSAASAMDYVGGYALALDMTAREIQASAKSAGLPWTVAKGQDTFTPISSVLSKSTVPDPHNLELWLKVSKSSLFLF
;
A
#
# COMPACT_ATOMS: atom_id res chain seq x y z
N MET A 1 -13.70 27.36 3.47
CA MET A 1 -12.53 27.14 2.60
C MET A 1 -12.36 25.64 2.42
N ALA A 2 -12.61 25.10 1.23
CA ALA A 2 -12.23 23.73 0.92
C ALA A 2 -10.71 23.72 0.73
N THR A 3 -9.97 23.12 1.66
CA THR A 3 -8.52 23.00 1.58
C THR A 3 -8.13 22.16 0.37
N ALA A 4 -6.95 22.40 -0.21
CA ALA A 4 -6.39 21.66 -1.36
C ALA A 4 -6.38 20.13 -1.18
N SER A 5 -6.59 19.63 0.04
CA SER A 5 -6.78 18.20 0.35
C SER A 5 -8.04 17.59 -0.29
N SER A 6 -9.08 18.37 -0.61
CA SER A 6 -10.34 17.80 -1.13
C SER A 6 -10.24 17.24 -2.56
N GLY A 7 -9.43 17.87 -3.42
CA GLY A 7 -9.26 17.45 -4.81
C GLY A 7 -8.42 16.17 -4.95
N ILE A 8 -7.34 16.07 -4.19
CA ILE A 8 -6.45 14.90 -4.23
C ILE A 8 -7.03 13.71 -3.46
N GLN A 9 -7.76 13.95 -2.35
CA GLN A 9 -8.46 12.88 -1.63
C GLN A 9 -9.48 12.17 -2.52
N ARG A 10 -10.15 12.90 -3.42
CA ARG A 10 -11.09 12.33 -4.39
C ARG A 10 -10.46 11.24 -5.26
N LEU A 11 -9.14 11.26 -5.47
CA LEU A 11 -8.45 10.22 -6.26
C LEU A 11 -8.50 8.84 -5.61
N LEU A 12 -8.68 8.73 -4.29
CA LEU A 12 -8.92 7.43 -3.65
C LEU A 12 -10.31 6.88 -4.01
N GLN A 13 -11.31 7.76 -4.11
CA GLN A 13 -12.69 7.38 -4.43
C GLN A 13 -12.89 7.03 -5.91
N VAL A 14 -12.20 7.72 -6.81
CA VAL A 14 -12.29 7.49 -8.27
C VAL A 14 -11.13 6.65 -8.82
N GLY A 15 -10.21 6.23 -7.94
CA GLY A 15 -9.07 5.40 -8.29
C GLY A 15 -9.54 4.08 -8.91
N THR A 16 -8.85 3.62 -9.94
CA THR A 16 -9.26 2.43 -10.71
C THR A 16 -8.40 1.20 -10.44
N LYS A 17 -7.25 1.38 -9.78
CA LYS A 17 -6.34 0.28 -9.42
C LYS A 17 -5.41 0.71 -8.29
N ILE A 18 -4.94 -0.28 -7.54
CA ILE A 18 -3.82 -0.16 -6.61
C ILE A 18 -2.72 -1.07 -7.15
N VAL A 19 -1.52 -0.51 -7.34
CA VAL A 19 -0.33 -1.28 -7.74
C VAL A 19 0.62 -1.26 -6.55
N ALA A 20 0.99 -2.43 -6.05
CA ALA A 20 1.88 -2.58 -4.91
C ALA A 20 3.21 -3.20 -5.35
N VAL A 21 4.26 -2.88 -4.60
CA VAL A 21 5.63 -3.30 -4.88
C VAL A 21 6.12 -4.19 -3.74
N GLY A 22 6.36 -5.46 -4.02
CA GLY A 22 6.97 -6.37 -3.07
C GLY A 22 8.49 -6.22 -3.02
N ARG A 23 9.08 -6.43 -1.83
CA ARG A 23 10.54 -6.51 -1.59
C ARG A 23 11.31 -5.21 -1.87
N ASN A 24 10.67 -4.06 -1.65
CA ASN A 24 11.29 -2.76 -1.91
C ASN A 24 12.19 -2.25 -0.76
N TYR A 25 12.06 -2.82 0.44
CA TYR A 25 12.96 -2.55 1.57
C TYR A 25 13.98 -3.68 1.70
N ALA A 26 15.27 -3.35 1.51
CA ALA A 26 16.36 -4.33 1.55
C ALA A 26 16.42 -5.11 2.88
N ALA A 27 16.07 -4.46 3.99
CA ALA A 27 15.98 -5.09 5.31
C ALA A 27 14.87 -6.15 5.38
N HIS A 28 13.69 -5.85 4.84
CA HIS A 28 12.56 -6.78 4.82
C HIS A 28 12.76 -7.93 3.82
N ALA A 29 13.41 -7.69 2.69
CA ALA A 29 13.81 -8.76 1.76
C ALA A 29 14.73 -9.78 2.43
N LYS A 30 15.67 -9.32 3.26
CA LYS A 30 16.60 -10.15 4.04
C LYS A 30 15.89 -10.92 5.16
N GLU A 31 14.95 -10.29 5.87
CA GLU A 31 14.13 -10.91 6.93
C GLU A 31 13.36 -12.14 6.41
N LEU A 32 12.74 -12.03 5.23
CA LEU A 32 11.99 -13.12 4.61
C LEU A 32 12.86 -14.13 3.83
N GLY A 33 14.19 -14.05 3.96
CA GLY A 33 15.14 -14.96 3.31
C GLY A 33 15.14 -14.90 1.78
N ASN A 34 14.70 -13.79 1.19
CA ASN A 34 14.57 -13.64 -0.26
C ASN A 34 15.75 -12.87 -0.85
N ALA A 35 16.18 -13.25 -2.05
CA ALA A 35 17.06 -12.39 -2.85
C ALA A 35 16.32 -11.09 -3.24
N VAL A 36 17.03 -9.96 -3.17
CA VAL A 36 16.54 -8.68 -3.73
C VAL A 36 16.48 -8.87 -5.25
N PRO A 37 15.29 -8.79 -5.86
CA PRO A 37 15.15 -9.01 -7.29
C PRO A 37 15.76 -7.83 -8.07
N LYS A 38 16.23 -8.09 -9.30
CA LYS A 38 16.75 -7.03 -10.19
C LYS A 38 15.66 -6.04 -10.61
N GLU A 39 14.42 -6.52 -10.67
CA GLU A 39 13.22 -5.75 -11.03
C GLU A 39 12.19 -5.87 -9.89
N PRO A 40 11.37 -4.84 -9.64
CA PRO A 40 10.37 -4.88 -8.58
C PRO A 40 9.33 -5.97 -8.84
N VAL A 41 8.92 -6.67 -7.78
CA VAL A 41 7.77 -7.59 -7.86
C VAL A 41 6.51 -6.75 -7.76
N LEU A 42 5.69 -6.76 -8.81
CA LEU A 42 4.44 -6.01 -8.85
C LEU A 42 3.25 -6.95 -8.64
N PHE A 43 2.26 -6.48 -7.88
CA PHE A 43 0.96 -7.12 -7.78
C PHE A 43 -0.14 -6.05 -7.63
N LEU A 44 -1.38 -6.48 -7.83
CA LEU A 44 -2.54 -5.60 -7.74
C LEU A 44 -3.32 -5.86 -6.47
N LYS A 45 -3.90 -4.79 -5.91
CA LYS A 45 -5.03 -4.88 -4.99
C LYS A 45 -6.28 -4.27 -5.66
N PRO A 46 -7.47 -4.85 -5.45
CA PRO A 46 -8.70 -4.27 -5.95
C PRO A 46 -9.05 -3.01 -5.17
N THR A 47 -9.72 -2.06 -5.80
CA THR A 47 -10.13 -0.81 -5.13
C THR A 47 -11.17 -1.05 -4.03
N SER A 48 -11.89 -2.18 -4.05
CA SER A 48 -12.75 -2.62 -2.94
C SER A 48 -12.00 -2.92 -1.64
N SER A 49 -10.68 -3.16 -1.72
CA SER A 49 -9.86 -3.40 -0.53
C SER A 49 -9.54 -2.13 0.26
N TYR A 50 -9.81 -0.94 -0.28
CA TYR A 50 -9.58 0.32 0.45
C TYR A 50 -10.39 0.36 1.74
N LEU A 51 -9.73 0.75 2.83
CA LEU A 51 -10.35 1.06 4.10
C LEU A 51 -9.88 2.43 4.55
N GLU A 52 -10.78 3.41 4.56
CA GLU A 52 -10.45 4.75 5.05
C GLU A 52 -10.31 4.76 6.59
N ASN A 53 -9.64 5.80 7.11
CA ASN A 53 -9.44 6.01 8.54
C ASN A 53 -10.73 5.83 9.36
N GLY A 54 -10.62 5.12 10.48
CA GLY A 54 -11.75 4.81 11.37
C GLY A 54 -12.54 3.55 10.96
N GLY A 55 -12.26 2.97 9.80
CA GLY A 55 -12.77 1.67 9.41
C GLY A 55 -12.21 0.51 10.24
N THR A 56 -12.85 -0.65 10.17
CA THR A 56 -12.41 -1.88 10.83
C THR A 56 -11.82 -2.84 9.79
N ILE A 57 -10.64 -3.39 10.07
CA ILE A 57 -10.04 -4.43 9.24
C ILE A 57 -10.80 -5.73 9.48
N GLU A 58 -11.33 -6.30 8.41
CA GLU A 58 -12.03 -7.58 8.42
C GLU A 58 -11.02 -8.73 8.29
N ILE A 59 -11.14 -9.72 9.17
CA ILE A 59 -10.32 -10.93 9.14
C ILE A 59 -11.22 -12.08 8.68
N PRO A 60 -11.10 -12.57 7.45
CA PRO A 60 -11.92 -13.68 7.01
C PRO A 60 -11.55 -14.95 7.77
N HIS A 61 -12.56 -15.76 8.04
CA HIS A 61 -12.41 -16.95 8.86
C HIS A 61 -12.30 -18.23 8.00
N PRO A 62 -11.52 -19.23 8.44
CA PRO A 62 -10.41 -19.16 9.40
C PRO A 62 -9.11 -18.74 8.71
N LEU A 63 -8.43 -17.73 9.26
CA LEU A 63 -7.10 -17.30 8.85
C LEU A 63 -6.13 -17.50 10.02
N GLU A 64 -5.00 -18.17 9.77
CA GLU A 64 -4.01 -18.46 10.82
C GLU A 64 -3.08 -17.27 11.12
N SER A 65 -2.74 -16.48 10.09
CA SER A 65 -1.81 -15.35 10.21
C SER A 65 -2.22 -14.20 9.31
N LEU A 66 -2.47 -13.04 9.91
CA LEU A 66 -2.64 -11.76 9.23
C LEU A 66 -1.47 -10.85 9.59
N ASP A 67 -0.73 -10.45 8.58
CA ASP A 67 0.40 -9.54 8.73
C ASP A 67 0.01 -8.13 8.29
N HIS A 68 0.57 -7.13 8.98
CA HIS A 68 0.54 -5.73 8.58
C HIS A 68 1.90 -5.34 7.99
N GLU A 69 1.88 -4.65 6.85
CA GLU A 69 3.09 -4.09 6.22
C GLU A 69 2.84 -2.58 6.07
N VAL A 70 3.60 -1.74 6.78
CA VAL A 70 3.45 -0.28 6.71
C VAL A 70 4.16 0.26 5.47
N GLU A 71 3.43 0.98 4.61
CA GLU A 71 3.89 1.36 3.27
C GLU A 71 3.57 2.82 2.96
N LEU A 72 4.46 3.49 2.21
CA LEU A 72 4.18 4.80 1.61
C LEU A 72 3.38 4.59 0.32
N ALA A 73 2.13 5.04 0.30
CA ALA A 73 1.34 5.10 -0.92
C ALA A 73 1.65 6.37 -1.71
N VAL A 74 1.96 6.22 -3.00
CA VAL A 74 2.14 7.32 -3.94
C VAL A 74 0.87 7.47 -4.78
N VAL A 75 0.19 8.60 -4.62
CA VAL A 75 -1.06 8.89 -5.33
C VAL A 75 -0.75 9.57 -6.66
N ILE A 76 -1.09 8.90 -7.76
CA ILE A 76 -0.85 9.41 -9.11
C ILE A 76 -1.96 10.41 -9.48
N GLY A 77 -1.57 11.67 -9.69
CA GLY A 77 -2.49 12.80 -9.90
C GLY A 77 -2.92 12.99 -11.36
N GLN A 78 -2.16 12.44 -12.31
CA GLN A 78 -2.40 12.61 -13.73
C GLN A 78 -2.06 11.31 -14.49
N LYS A 79 -2.69 11.13 -15.66
CA LYS A 79 -2.48 9.94 -16.49
C LYS A 79 -1.01 9.82 -16.90
N ALA A 80 -0.36 8.75 -16.48
CA ALA A 80 1.02 8.41 -16.82
C ALA A 80 1.04 7.23 -17.80
N ARG A 81 1.94 7.28 -18.78
CA ARG A 81 2.25 6.18 -19.70
C ARG A 81 3.69 6.34 -20.19
N ASP A 82 4.47 5.27 -20.12
CA ASP A 82 5.85 5.20 -20.64
C ASP A 82 6.72 6.40 -20.18
N VAL A 83 6.54 6.80 -18.91
CA VAL A 83 7.18 8.00 -18.32
C VAL A 83 8.61 7.67 -17.93
N SER A 84 9.54 8.57 -18.27
CA SER A 84 10.94 8.45 -17.84
C SER A 84 11.10 8.62 -16.33
N ALA A 85 12.10 7.98 -15.74
CA ALA A 85 12.38 8.12 -14.31
C ALA A 85 12.59 9.60 -13.89
N ALA A 86 13.24 10.40 -14.75
CA ALA A 86 13.51 11.81 -14.50
C ALA A 86 12.24 12.67 -14.41
N SER A 87 11.16 12.27 -15.08
CA SER A 87 9.88 13.00 -15.10
C SER A 87 8.81 12.35 -14.20
N ALA A 88 9.10 11.22 -13.55
CA ALA A 88 8.12 10.45 -12.81
C ALA A 88 7.44 11.27 -11.70
N MET A 89 8.21 12.12 -11.02
CA MET A 89 7.71 12.94 -9.92
C MET A 89 6.67 13.98 -10.37
N ASP A 90 6.64 14.37 -11.65
CA ASP A 90 5.65 15.32 -12.17
C ASP A 90 4.24 14.74 -12.20
N TYR A 91 4.11 13.40 -12.16
CA TYR A 91 2.83 12.70 -12.20
C TYR A 91 2.28 12.41 -10.80
N VAL A 92 3.07 12.65 -9.75
CA VAL A 92 2.67 12.44 -8.35
C VAL A 92 1.79 13.60 -7.90
N GLY A 93 0.57 13.30 -7.46
CA GLY A 93 -0.34 14.28 -6.88
C GLY A 93 -0.20 14.40 -5.36
N GLY A 94 0.21 13.32 -4.70
CA GLY A 94 0.39 13.31 -3.25
C GLY A 94 0.81 11.95 -2.70
N TYR A 95 0.78 11.83 -1.38
CA TYR A 95 1.19 10.65 -0.65
C TYR A 95 0.18 10.30 0.43
N ALA A 96 0.11 9.04 0.81
CA ALA A 96 -0.65 8.58 1.97
C ALA A 96 0.13 7.48 2.69
N LEU A 97 -0.18 7.25 3.96
CA LEU A 97 0.26 6.05 4.66
C LEU A 97 -0.74 4.95 4.35
N ALA A 98 -0.27 3.76 3.99
CA ALA A 98 -1.12 2.61 3.74
C ALA A 98 -0.60 1.38 4.48
N LEU A 99 -1.49 0.40 4.66
CA LEU A 99 -1.12 -0.93 5.09
C LEU A 99 -1.36 -1.92 3.98
N ASP A 100 -0.32 -2.68 3.65
CA ASP A 100 -0.45 -3.87 2.83
C ASP A 100 -0.77 -5.07 3.73
N MET A 101 -2.05 -5.18 4.09
CA MET A 101 -2.53 -6.32 4.87
C MET A 101 -2.38 -7.60 4.06
N THR A 102 -1.87 -8.64 4.72
CA THR A 102 -1.48 -9.88 4.05
C THR A 102 -1.89 -11.11 4.84
N ALA A 103 -2.73 -11.94 4.23
CA ALA A 103 -3.00 -13.30 4.69
C ALA A 103 -1.78 -14.19 4.41
N ARG A 104 -0.86 -14.30 5.38
CA ARG A 104 0.51 -14.79 5.12
C ARG A 104 0.55 -16.27 4.75
N GLU A 105 -0.24 -17.09 5.43
CA GLU A 105 -0.33 -18.53 5.16
C GLU A 105 -0.86 -18.79 3.73
N ILE A 106 -1.94 -18.12 3.33
CA ILE A 106 -2.45 -18.14 1.96
C ILE A 106 -1.39 -17.68 0.96
N GLN A 107 -0.63 -16.62 1.26
CA GLN A 107 0.44 -16.15 0.39
C GLN A 107 1.55 -17.20 0.22
N ALA A 108 1.93 -17.88 1.30
CA ALA A 108 2.96 -18.92 1.27
C ALA A 108 2.51 -20.09 0.38
N SER A 109 1.29 -20.58 0.59
CA SER A 109 0.65 -21.62 -0.21
C SER A 109 0.57 -21.24 -1.69
N ALA A 110 0.15 -20.00 -1.99
CA ALA A 110 0.10 -19.48 -3.36
C ALA A 110 1.49 -19.43 -4.00
N LYS A 111 2.51 -18.94 -3.29
CA LYS A 111 3.90 -18.90 -3.78
C LYS A 111 4.44 -20.30 -4.07
N SER A 112 4.23 -21.28 -3.19
CA SER A 112 4.72 -22.65 -3.41
C SER A 112 4.06 -23.33 -4.61
N ALA A 113 2.82 -22.98 -4.90
CA ALA A 113 2.06 -23.52 -6.03
C ALA A 113 2.18 -22.68 -7.32
N GLY A 114 2.92 -21.57 -7.29
CA GLY A 114 3.01 -20.65 -8.44
C GLY A 114 1.69 -19.94 -8.78
N LEU A 115 0.79 -19.79 -7.80
CA LEU A 115 -0.53 -19.21 -7.97
C LEU A 115 -0.54 -17.69 -7.72
N PRO A 116 -1.55 -16.96 -8.24
CA PRO A 116 -1.73 -15.53 -7.99
C PRO A 116 -1.88 -15.20 -6.50
N TRP A 117 -1.39 -14.03 -6.10
CA TRP A 117 -1.47 -13.55 -4.70
C TRP A 117 -2.79 -12.88 -4.35
N THR A 118 -3.76 -12.84 -5.28
CA THR A 118 -5.00 -12.07 -5.15
C THR A 118 -5.75 -12.38 -3.85
N VAL A 119 -5.90 -13.66 -3.49
CA VAL A 119 -6.61 -14.06 -2.27
C VAL A 119 -5.84 -13.67 -1.00
N ALA A 120 -4.51 -13.61 -1.08
CA ALA A 120 -3.68 -13.26 0.07
C ALA A 120 -3.53 -11.75 0.30
N LYS A 121 -3.63 -10.95 -0.78
CA LYS A 121 -3.31 -9.51 -0.78
C LYS A 121 -4.51 -8.61 -1.06
N GLY A 122 -5.59 -9.13 -1.65
CA GLY A 122 -6.66 -8.32 -2.26
C GLY A 122 -8.05 -8.53 -1.68
N GLN A 123 -8.17 -8.99 -0.43
CA GLN A 123 -9.47 -9.10 0.23
C GLN A 123 -10.03 -7.72 0.59
N ASP A 124 -11.32 -7.65 0.91
CA ASP A 124 -11.92 -6.41 1.38
C ASP A 124 -11.21 -5.93 2.65
N THR A 125 -11.08 -4.62 2.80
CA THR A 125 -10.34 -3.95 3.88
C THR A 125 -8.82 -4.20 3.95
N PHE A 126 -8.20 -4.91 3.00
CA PHE A 126 -6.75 -5.21 3.01
C PHE A 126 -5.84 -4.07 2.51
N THR A 127 -6.42 -2.91 2.21
CA THR A 127 -5.69 -1.66 1.96
C THR A 127 -6.19 -0.53 2.86
N PRO A 128 -5.99 -0.60 4.19
CA PRO A 128 -6.13 0.57 5.05
C PRO A 128 -5.27 1.72 4.53
N ILE A 129 -5.84 2.91 4.40
CA ILE A 129 -5.18 4.07 3.82
C ILE A 129 -5.56 5.37 4.55
N SER A 130 -4.56 6.21 4.82
CA SER A 130 -4.75 7.51 5.43
C SER A 130 -5.38 8.53 4.46
N SER A 131 -5.70 9.72 4.97
CA SER A 131 -5.93 10.87 4.10
C SER A 131 -4.69 11.18 3.27
N VAL A 132 -4.90 11.71 2.06
CA VAL A 132 -3.83 12.05 1.13
C VAL A 132 -3.23 13.41 1.50
N LEU A 133 -1.91 13.41 1.72
CA LEU A 133 -1.07 14.59 1.83
C LEU A 133 -0.72 15.09 0.43
N SER A 134 -0.86 16.40 0.20
CA SER A 134 -0.43 17.01 -1.06
C SER A 134 1.07 16.83 -1.28
N LYS A 135 1.53 16.67 -2.52
CA LYS A 135 2.96 16.52 -2.83
C LYS A 135 3.84 17.60 -2.16
N SER A 136 3.37 18.85 -2.09
CA SER A 136 4.13 19.96 -1.49
C SER A 136 4.37 19.86 0.02
N THR A 137 3.58 19.08 0.76
CA THR A 137 3.79 18.87 2.20
C THR A 137 4.81 17.78 2.51
N VAL A 138 5.25 17.04 1.48
CA VAL A 138 6.25 15.98 1.56
C VAL A 138 7.39 16.33 0.58
N PRO A 139 8.33 17.21 0.97
CA PRO A 139 9.36 17.73 0.08
C PRO A 139 10.33 16.66 -0.41
N ASP A 140 10.61 15.66 0.43
CA ASP A 140 11.45 14.51 0.08
C ASP A 140 10.79 13.21 0.57
N PRO A 141 10.17 12.42 -0.34
CA PRO A 141 9.54 11.16 0.03
C PRO A 141 10.55 10.04 0.36
N HIS A 142 11.85 10.24 0.09
CA HIS A 142 12.90 9.28 0.40
C HIS A 142 13.46 9.45 1.82
N ASN A 143 13.10 10.54 2.50
CA ASN A 143 13.56 10.85 3.85
C ASN A 143 12.36 10.96 4.81
N LEU A 144 11.63 9.85 4.94
CA LEU A 144 10.47 9.72 5.81
C LEU A 144 10.66 8.55 6.77
N GLU A 145 10.17 8.72 8.00
CA GLU A 145 10.01 7.64 8.95
C GLU A 145 8.55 7.17 8.92
N LEU A 146 8.35 5.90 8.56
CA LEU A 146 7.04 5.26 8.62
C LEU A 146 7.02 4.33 9.84
N TRP A 147 5.97 4.41 10.64
CA TRP A 147 5.84 3.56 11.82
C TRP A 147 4.41 3.11 12.02
N LEU A 148 4.28 1.99 12.74
CA LEU A 148 3.00 1.38 13.07
C LEU A 148 3.01 0.95 14.52
N LYS A 149 1.95 1.31 15.26
CA LYS A 149 1.75 0.82 16.62
C LYS A 149 0.52 -0.08 16.69
N VAL A 150 0.76 -1.30 17.15
CA VAL A 150 -0.26 -2.31 17.39
C VAL A 150 -0.53 -2.35 18.88
N SER A 151 -1.79 -2.18 19.27
CA SER A 151 -2.25 -2.49 20.63
C SER A 151 -3.10 -3.74 20.61
N LYS A 152 -3.30 -4.38 21.77
CA LYS A 152 -4.15 -5.59 21.90
C LYS A 152 -5.61 -5.40 21.46
N SER A 153 -6.03 -4.18 21.08
CA SER A 153 -7.43 -3.84 20.78
C SER A 153 -7.61 -2.87 19.60
N SER A 154 -6.53 -2.26 19.07
CA SER A 154 -6.62 -1.24 18.01
C SER A 154 -5.28 -1.01 17.31
N LEU A 155 -5.35 -0.63 16.04
CA LEU A 155 -4.21 -0.22 15.24
C LEU A 155 -4.22 1.30 15.07
N PHE A 156 -3.11 1.98 15.31
CA PHE A 156 -3.00 3.43 15.11
C PHE A 156 -1.97 3.74 14.03
N LEU A 157 -2.40 4.45 12.99
CA LEU A 157 -1.57 5.01 11.93
C LEU A 157 -1.25 6.46 12.27
N PHE A 158 0.02 6.85 12.18
CA PHE A 158 0.50 8.20 12.41
C PHE A 158 1.54 8.57 11.35
#